data_AF-A0A8T3YUA3-F1
#
_entry.id   AF-A0A8T3YUA3-F1
#
_cell.length_a   1.000
_cell.length_b   1.000
_cell.length_c   1.000
_cell.angle_alpha   90.00
_cell.angle_beta   90.00
_cell.angle_gamma   90.00
#
_symmetry.space_group_name_H-M   'P 1'
#
loop_
_entity.id
_entity.type
_entity.pdbx_description
1 polymer ?
#
loop_
_entity_poly.entity_id
_entity_poly.type
_entity_poly.pdbx_seq_one_letter_code
_entity_poly.pdbx_strand_id
1 'polypeptide(L)'
;MNDSKSMLKSVNRLNYFSKLNMSLMRLSLSLFFIAIIIFARYAILTQTTIWLWDLSITFALACFVYLFRKRLQLSTALYFFFLFALFLHDLGVYGMYTKTVLGLNYDNYTHFFGSFAVAMILFNWIAKTKFCRVINLIKVGKAGIISNTNKITNTIKTSKINNTNKTSKTTKTSDKRTAQKTAHLEYKKRISHKTLSIGTICFITILMVLGISAIHESIEFLGYTYLNADGPNLFFPGNVPVASLTNKISSLTNLPTLTLADIGTSGSYQNTMIDIIYNAVGALAGCAVMGAKRIIR
;
A
#
# COMPACT_ATOMS: atom_id res chain seq x y z
N MET A 1 17.94 -3.37 43.30
CA MET A 1 18.80 -2.32 42.71
C MET A 1 19.38 -2.68 41.33
N ASN A 2 19.52 -3.96 40.95
CA ASN A 2 20.05 -4.35 39.64
C ASN A 2 19.05 -4.19 38.48
N ASP A 3 17.75 -4.26 38.74
CA ASP A 3 16.72 -4.18 37.69
C ASP A 3 16.54 -2.77 37.09
N SER A 4 16.80 -1.71 37.87
CA SER A 4 16.70 -0.34 37.35
C SER A 4 17.81 -0.04 36.34
N LYS A 5 19.03 -0.55 36.55
CA LYS A 5 20.16 -0.39 35.62
C LYS A 5 19.94 -1.14 34.30
N SER A 6 19.35 -2.33 34.34
CA SER A 6 19.04 -3.10 33.12
C SER A 6 17.94 -2.45 32.28
N MET A 7 16.89 -1.90 32.93
CA MET A 7 15.84 -1.15 32.24
C MET A 7 16.37 0.13 31.57
N LEU A 8 17.18 0.93 32.26
CA LEU A 8 17.79 2.16 31.72
C LEU A 8 18.64 1.87 30.47
N LYS A 9 19.43 0.79 30.48
CA LYS A 9 20.24 0.38 29.32
C LYS A 9 19.38 0.00 28.11
N SER A 10 18.24 -0.65 28.33
CA SER A 10 17.29 -1.02 27.27
C SER A 10 16.64 0.21 26.63
N VAL A 11 16.18 1.16 27.44
CA VAL A 11 15.55 2.41 26.97
C VAL A 11 16.53 3.24 26.13
N ASN A 12 17.77 3.40 26.59
CA ASN A 12 18.79 4.15 25.85
C ASN A 12 19.12 3.51 24.50
N ARG A 13 19.18 2.18 24.44
CA ARG A 13 19.41 1.44 23.19
C ARG A 13 18.29 1.65 22.18
N LEU A 14 17.02 1.60 22.60
CA LEU A 14 15.87 1.83 21.73
C LEU A 14 15.83 3.27 21.18
N ASN A 15 16.15 4.25 22.02
CA ASN A 15 16.22 5.65 21.60
C ASN A 15 17.32 5.88 20.56
N TYR A 16 18.48 5.24 20.74
CA TYR A 16 19.59 5.31 19.78
C TYR A 16 19.20 4.74 18.42
N PHE A 17 18.63 3.52 18.36
CA PHE A 17 18.19 2.91 17.09
C PHE A 17 17.09 3.73 16.39
N SER A 18 16.16 4.30 17.14
CA SER A 18 15.14 5.19 16.60
C SER A 18 15.76 6.44 15.95
N LYS A 19 16.73 7.07 16.61
CA LYS A 19 17.45 8.24 16.08
C LYS A 19 18.26 7.89 14.83
N LEU A 20 18.97 6.76 14.84
CA LEU A 20 19.75 6.30 13.69
C LEU A 20 18.85 6.04 12.46
N ASN A 21 17.74 5.33 12.65
CA ASN A 21 16.78 5.05 11.58
C ASN A 21 16.25 6.34 10.95
N MET A 22 15.94 7.34 11.79
CA MET A 22 15.49 8.65 11.34
C MET A 22 16.56 9.40 10.54
N SER A 23 17.82 9.39 10.96
CA SER A 23 18.92 10.02 10.22
C SER A 23 19.14 9.34 8.87
N LEU A 24 19.11 8.01 8.81
CA LEU A 24 19.27 7.27 7.56
C LEU A 24 18.14 7.55 6.57
N MET A 25 16.88 7.63 7.03
CA MET A 25 15.76 8.00 6.16
C MET A 25 15.91 9.40 5.57
N ARG A 26 16.40 10.37 6.38
CA ARG A 26 16.68 11.73 5.88
C ARG A 26 17.80 11.72 4.84
N LEU A 27 18.88 10.98 5.12
CA LEU A 27 19.98 10.83 4.18
C LEU A 27 19.49 10.26 2.84
N SER A 28 18.69 9.19 2.86
CA SER A 28 18.13 8.61 1.63
C SER A 28 17.26 9.60 0.87
N LEU A 29 16.39 10.37 1.55
CA LEU A 29 15.58 11.41 0.91
C LEU A 29 16.44 12.54 0.32
N SER A 30 17.49 12.97 1.02
CA SER A 30 18.43 13.97 0.51
C SER A 30 19.17 13.50 -0.74
N LEU A 31 19.65 12.25 -0.75
CA LEU A 31 20.28 11.66 -1.93
C LEU A 31 19.31 11.53 -3.11
N PHE A 32 18.06 11.13 -2.83
CA PHE A 32 17.01 11.09 -3.85
C PHE A 32 16.72 12.49 -4.41
N PHE A 33 16.64 13.52 -3.58
CA PHE A 33 16.47 14.90 -4.04
C PHE A 33 17.61 15.39 -4.94
N ILE A 34 18.86 15.02 -4.62
CA ILE A 34 20.00 15.31 -5.49
C ILE A 34 19.84 14.61 -6.85
N ALA A 35 19.39 13.35 -6.88
CA ALA A 35 19.10 12.64 -8.12
C ALA A 35 18.01 13.34 -8.95
N ILE A 36 16.91 13.79 -8.32
CA ILE A 36 15.85 14.57 -9.00
C ILE A 36 16.41 15.84 -9.65
N ILE A 37 17.31 16.58 -8.98
CA ILE A 37 17.94 17.77 -9.56
C ILE A 37 18.79 17.40 -10.80
N ILE A 38 19.53 16.30 -10.73
CA ILE A 38 20.34 15.81 -11.87
C ILE A 38 19.43 15.43 -13.05
N PHE A 39 18.34 14.70 -12.79
CA PHE A 39 17.36 14.32 -13.80
C PHE A 39 16.65 15.52 -14.42
N ALA A 40 16.24 16.49 -13.60
CA ALA A 40 15.59 17.71 -14.08
C ALA A 40 16.54 18.53 -14.96
N ARG A 41 17.82 18.65 -14.56
CA ARG A 41 18.83 19.31 -15.39
C ARG A 41 18.99 18.59 -16.73
N TYR A 42 19.07 17.26 -16.73
CA TYR A 42 19.16 16.48 -17.96
C TYR A 42 17.93 16.73 -18.85
N ALA A 43 16.72 16.65 -18.30
CA ALA A 43 15.48 16.87 -19.04
C ALA A 43 15.43 18.25 -19.73
N ILE A 44 15.91 19.30 -19.05
CA ILE A 44 16.00 20.65 -19.62
C ILE A 44 17.00 20.68 -20.78
N LEU A 45 18.18 20.07 -20.60
CA LEU A 45 19.24 20.07 -21.62
C LEU A 45 18.85 19.27 -22.87
N THR A 46 18.08 18.18 -22.71
CA THR A 46 17.60 17.34 -23.82
C THR A 46 16.23 17.74 -24.35
N GLN A 47 15.65 18.83 -23.85
CA GLN A 47 14.31 19.32 -24.21
C GLN A 47 13.18 18.30 -23.98
N THR A 48 13.38 17.34 -23.06
CA THR A 48 12.37 16.35 -22.66
C THR A 48 11.57 16.86 -21.45
N THR A 49 11.08 18.10 -21.55
CA THR A 49 10.50 18.88 -20.43
C THR A 49 9.26 18.26 -19.81
N ILE A 50 8.59 17.33 -20.50
CA ILE A 50 7.45 16.59 -19.95
C ILE A 50 7.82 15.79 -18.69
N TRP A 51 9.05 15.27 -18.62
CA TRP A 51 9.57 14.56 -17.44
C TRP A 51 9.71 15.46 -16.21
N LEU A 52 9.70 16.79 -16.35
CA LEU A 52 9.75 17.69 -15.19
C LEU A 52 8.50 17.57 -14.32
N TRP A 53 7.35 17.25 -14.92
CA TRP A 53 6.11 16.98 -14.18
C TRP A 53 6.21 15.68 -13.40
N ASP A 54 6.71 14.62 -14.03
CA ASP A 54 6.93 13.32 -13.39
C ASP A 54 7.86 13.45 -12.20
N LEU A 55 9.02 14.08 -12.39
CA LEU A 55 10.01 14.33 -11.33
C LEU A 55 9.41 15.16 -10.18
N SER A 56 8.50 16.09 -10.47
CA SER A 56 7.81 16.87 -9.45
C SER A 56 6.84 16.01 -8.65
N ILE A 57 6.09 15.13 -9.32
CA ILE A 57 5.14 14.21 -8.68
C ILE A 57 5.88 13.12 -7.88
N THR A 58 6.95 12.53 -8.42
CA THR A 58 7.74 11.53 -7.70
C THR A 58 8.41 12.13 -6.46
N PHE A 59 8.93 13.36 -6.54
CA PHE A 59 9.44 14.07 -5.38
C PHE A 59 8.33 14.37 -4.34
N ALA A 60 7.16 14.84 -4.77
CA ALA A 60 6.03 15.08 -3.89
C ALA A 60 5.57 13.79 -3.19
N LEU A 61 5.52 12.67 -3.92
CA LEU A 61 5.17 11.36 -3.39
C LEU A 61 6.22 10.84 -2.39
N ALA A 62 7.51 11.00 -2.69
CA ALA A 62 8.62 10.70 -1.78
C ALA A 62 8.51 11.47 -0.45
N CYS A 63 8.20 12.76 -0.53
CA CYS A 63 7.96 13.62 0.62
C CYS A 63 6.71 13.19 1.40
N PHE A 64 5.60 12.91 0.70
CA PHE A 64 4.36 12.45 1.30
C PHE A 64 4.58 11.16 2.12
N VAL A 65 5.17 10.13 1.52
CA VAL A 65 5.46 8.86 2.21
C VAL A 65 6.39 9.08 3.42
N TYR A 66 7.37 9.98 3.30
CA TYR A 66 8.23 10.36 4.43
C TYR A 66 7.45 11.04 5.57
N LEU A 67 6.57 11.98 5.27
CA LEU A 67 5.76 12.67 6.27
C LEU A 67 4.82 11.70 7.01
N PHE A 68 4.23 10.76 6.28
CA PHE A 68 3.33 9.74 6.82
C PHE A 68 4.04 8.50 7.40
N ARG A 69 5.37 8.46 7.41
CA ARG A 69 6.17 7.29 7.84
C ARG A 69 5.79 6.70 9.19
N LYS A 70 5.40 7.54 10.17
CA LYS A 70 4.98 7.08 11.50
C LYS A 70 3.64 6.35 11.45
N ARG A 71 2.70 6.82 10.63
CA ARG A 71 1.37 6.20 10.43
C ARG A 71 1.49 4.92 9.59
N LEU A 72 2.35 4.93 8.58
CA LEU A 72 2.69 3.79 7.73
C LEU A 72 3.62 2.77 8.41
N GLN A 73 4.18 3.14 9.57
CA GLN A 73 5.12 2.32 10.34
C GLN A 73 6.34 1.87 9.52
N LEU A 74 6.84 2.76 8.66
CA LEU A 74 7.96 2.50 7.77
C LEU A 74 9.25 2.33 8.55
N SER A 75 10.00 1.28 8.21
CA SER A 75 11.41 1.18 8.56
C SER A 75 12.26 1.84 7.48
N THR A 76 13.50 2.18 7.81
CA THR A 76 14.48 2.74 6.86
C THR A 76 14.59 1.90 5.59
N ALA A 77 14.68 0.57 5.71
CA ALA A 77 14.75 -0.32 4.54
C ALA A 77 13.52 -0.23 3.62
N LEU A 78 12.30 -0.12 4.18
CA LEU A 78 11.07 -0.03 3.38
C LEU A 78 11.02 1.29 2.61
N TYR A 79 11.42 2.37 3.28
CA TYR A 79 11.49 3.68 2.65
C TYR A 79 12.60 3.75 1.59
N PHE A 80 13.73 3.09 1.82
CA PHE A 80 14.80 2.97 0.82
C PHE A 80 14.31 2.23 -0.43
N PHE A 81 13.66 1.06 -0.30
CA PHE A 81 13.10 0.35 -1.46
C PHE A 81 12.06 1.17 -2.21
N PHE A 82 11.28 1.97 -1.49
CA PHE A 82 10.33 2.91 -2.10
C PHE A 82 11.03 3.99 -2.92
N LEU A 83 12.06 4.66 -2.36
CA LEU A 83 12.85 5.64 -3.10
C LEU A 83 13.60 5.02 -4.27
N PHE A 84 14.09 3.78 -4.13
CA PHE A 84 14.75 3.04 -5.19
C PHE A 84 13.79 2.74 -6.36
N ALA A 85 12.54 2.35 -6.06
CA ALA A 85 11.53 2.16 -7.10
C ALA A 85 11.21 3.46 -7.86
N LEU A 86 11.06 4.59 -7.15
CA LEU A 86 10.88 5.90 -7.79
C LEU A 86 12.10 6.30 -8.63
N PHE A 87 13.31 6.05 -8.14
CA PHE A 87 14.54 6.31 -8.88
C PHE A 87 14.59 5.51 -10.19
N LEU A 88 14.22 4.22 -10.17
CA LEU A 88 14.15 3.41 -11.39
C LEU A 88 13.11 3.96 -12.38
N HIS A 89 11.96 4.42 -11.90
CA HIS A 89 10.97 5.09 -12.75
C HIS A 89 11.54 6.37 -13.40
N ASP A 90 12.18 7.23 -12.60
CA ASP A 90 12.72 8.50 -13.06
C ASP A 90 13.91 8.34 -14.05
N LEU A 91 14.57 7.17 -14.09
CA LEU A 91 15.55 6.86 -15.15
C LEU A 91 14.92 6.87 -16.56
N GLY A 92 13.59 6.85 -16.66
CA GLY A 92 12.85 7.11 -17.88
C GLY A 92 13.22 8.41 -18.57
N VAL A 93 13.69 9.43 -17.83
CA VAL A 93 14.19 10.70 -18.39
C VAL A 93 15.32 10.50 -19.41
N TYR A 94 16.09 9.41 -19.28
CA TYR A 94 17.16 9.03 -20.20
C TYR A 94 16.68 8.17 -21.38
N GLY A 95 15.36 8.01 -21.56
CA GLY A 95 14.76 7.16 -22.58
C GLY A 95 14.79 5.67 -22.24
N MET A 96 14.99 5.30 -20.97
CA MET A 96 15.11 3.90 -20.54
C MET A 96 13.86 3.07 -20.87
N TYR A 97 12.66 3.66 -20.87
CA TYR A 97 11.41 2.99 -21.25
C TYR A 97 11.42 2.38 -22.67
N THR A 98 12.29 2.86 -23.56
CA THR A 98 12.47 2.31 -24.91
C THR A 98 13.48 1.17 -24.99
N LYS A 99 14.10 0.80 -23.87
CA LYS A 99 15.20 -0.16 -23.82
C LYS A 99 14.72 -1.51 -23.31
N THR A 100 15.30 -2.56 -23.88
CA THR A 100 15.24 -3.91 -23.34
C THR A 100 16.52 -4.15 -22.53
N VAL A 101 16.36 -4.57 -21.28
CA VAL A 101 17.47 -4.91 -20.38
C VAL A 101 17.27 -6.37 -20.00
N LEU A 102 18.30 -7.22 -20.15
CA LEU A 102 18.23 -8.66 -19.85
C LEU A 102 17.02 -9.39 -20.48
N GLY A 103 16.60 -8.97 -21.68
CA GLY A 103 15.49 -9.59 -22.41
C GLY A 103 14.09 -9.13 -21.99
N LEU A 104 13.96 -8.20 -21.04
CA LEU A 104 12.68 -7.60 -20.65
C LEU A 104 12.66 -6.11 -20.95
N ASN A 105 11.49 -5.58 -21.30
CA ASN A 105 11.32 -4.14 -21.43
C ASN A 105 11.58 -3.45 -20.09
N TYR A 106 12.22 -2.29 -20.11
CA TYR A 106 12.54 -1.54 -18.90
C TYR A 106 11.30 -1.24 -18.05
N ASP A 107 10.17 -1.01 -18.72
CA ASP A 107 8.86 -0.76 -18.12
C ASP A 107 8.42 -1.88 -17.15
N ASN A 108 8.62 -3.14 -17.56
CA ASN A 108 8.33 -4.31 -16.75
C ASN A 108 9.08 -4.28 -15.41
N TYR A 109 10.32 -3.77 -15.41
CA TYR A 109 11.10 -3.62 -14.17
C TYR A 109 10.52 -2.54 -13.28
N THR A 110 10.10 -1.40 -13.84
CA THR A 110 9.50 -0.31 -13.05
C THR A 110 8.18 -0.75 -12.41
N HIS A 111 7.34 -1.49 -13.12
CA HIS A 111 6.12 -2.10 -12.58
C HIS A 111 6.41 -3.11 -11.47
N PHE A 112 7.36 -4.03 -11.70
CA PHE A 112 7.77 -5.00 -10.70
C PHE A 112 8.29 -4.33 -9.43
N PHE A 113 9.28 -3.43 -9.53
CA PHE A 113 9.91 -2.80 -8.36
C PHE A 113 8.98 -1.82 -7.64
N GLY A 114 8.13 -1.09 -8.38
CA GLY A 114 7.10 -0.23 -7.82
C GLY A 114 6.12 -1.04 -6.97
N SER A 115 5.50 -2.05 -7.56
CA SER A 115 4.53 -2.91 -6.88
C SER A 115 5.14 -3.70 -5.73
N PHE A 116 6.40 -4.14 -5.86
CA PHE A 116 7.17 -4.76 -4.80
C PHE A 116 7.32 -3.84 -3.58
N ALA A 117 7.78 -2.60 -3.78
CA ALA A 117 7.97 -1.65 -2.70
C ALA A 117 6.64 -1.28 -2.02
N VAL A 118 5.58 -1.02 -2.80
CA VAL A 118 4.24 -0.71 -2.27
C VAL A 118 3.67 -1.88 -1.48
N ALA A 119 3.80 -3.11 -1.99
CA ALA A 119 3.35 -4.32 -1.28
C ALA A 119 4.07 -4.50 0.06
N MET A 120 5.39 -4.29 0.12
CA MET A 120 6.11 -4.39 1.39
C MET A 120 5.63 -3.35 2.41
N ILE A 121 5.35 -2.11 1.96
CA ILE A 121 4.81 -1.03 2.80
C ILE A 121 3.41 -1.39 3.31
N LEU A 122 2.50 -1.75 2.41
CA LEU A 122 1.10 -2.09 2.73
C LEU A 122 1.03 -3.31 3.63
N PHE A 123 1.79 -4.38 3.32
CA PHE A 123 1.87 -5.56 4.17
C PHE A 123 2.31 -5.16 5.58
N ASN A 124 3.42 -4.43 5.72
CA ASN A 124 3.95 -4.00 7.01
C ASN A 124 2.96 -3.11 7.77
N TRP A 125 2.27 -2.22 7.05
CA TRP A 125 1.24 -1.36 7.61
C TRP A 125 0.11 -2.23 8.16
N ILE A 126 -0.62 -2.99 7.33
CA ILE A 126 -1.74 -3.86 7.71
C ILE A 126 -1.36 -4.81 8.86
N ALA A 127 -0.17 -5.40 8.78
CA ALA A 127 0.39 -6.31 9.76
C ALA A 127 0.51 -5.71 11.18
N LYS A 128 0.69 -4.39 11.28
CA LYS A 128 0.89 -3.67 12.54
C LYS A 128 -0.24 -2.69 12.87
N THR A 129 -1.10 -2.33 11.93
CA THR A 129 -2.29 -1.52 12.23
C THR A 129 -3.19 -2.34 13.13
N LYS A 130 -3.87 -1.66 14.06
CA LYS A 130 -4.92 -2.27 14.89
C LYS A 130 -6.18 -2.57 14.06
N PHE A 131 -6.06 -2.84 12.76
CA PHE A 131 -7.17 -3.13 11.86
C PHE A 131 -8.00 -4.32 12.36
N CYS A 132 -7.34 -5.30 13.00
CA CYS A 132 -8.00 -6.38 13.74
C CYS A 132 -9.01 -5.88 14.78
N ARG A 133 -8.76 -4.75 15.46
CA ARG A 133 -9.70 -4.19 16.44
C ARG A 133 -10.98 -3.73 15.75
N VAL A 134 -10.89 -3.11 14.57
CA VAL A 134 -12.08 -2.65 13.83
C VAL A 134 -12.93 -3.84 13.37
N ILE A 135 -12.30 -4.85 12.73
CA ILE A 135 -13.03 -6.06 12.30
C ILE A 135 -13.63 -6.81 13.50
N ASN A 136 -12.89 -6.95 14.59
CA ASN A 136 -13.40 -7.61 15.80
C ASN A 136 -14.52 -6.81 16.46
N LEU A 137 -14.48 -5.47 16.44
CA LEU A 137 -15.60 -4.65 16.91
C LEU A 137 -16.86 -4.87 16.07
N ILE A 138 -16.72 -5.03 14.75
CA ILE A 138 -17.86 -5.36 13.87
C ILE A 138 -18.42 -6.75 14.19
N LYS A 139 -17.56 -7.77 14.38
CA LYS A 139 -18.00 -9.13 14.74
C LYS A 139 -18.63 -9.21 16.14
N VAL A 140 -18.01 -8.57 17.13
CA VAL A 140 -18.51 -8.53 18.51
C VAL A 140 -19.78 -7.69 18.60
N GLY A 141 -19.90 -6.60 17.82
CA GLY A 141 -21.14 -5.85 17.68
C GLY A 141 -22.29 -6.73 17.19
N LYS A 142 -22.07 -7.52 16.13
CA LYS A 142 -23.06 -8.49 15.66
C LYS A 142 -23.41 -9.55 16.72
N ALA A 143 -22.41 -10.16 17.36
CA ALA A 143 -22.64 -11.20 18.36
C ALA A 143 -23.33 -10.66 19.64
N GLY A 144 -22.98 -9.44 20.07
CA GLY A 144 -23.57 -8.78 21.23
C GLY A 144 -25.01 -8.34 20.97
N ILE A 145 -25.32 -7.84 19.77
CA ILE A 145 -26.70 -7.55 19.37
C ILE A 145 -27.55 -8.83 19.40
N ILE A 146 -27.02 -9.95 18.92
CA ILE A 146 -27.71 -11.26 18.89
C ILE A 146 -27.87 -11.85 20.31
N SER A 147 -26.87 -11.75 21.18
CA SER A 147 -26.98 -12.31 22.54
C SER A 147 -27.94 -11.49 23.42
N ASN A 148 -27.97 -10.17 23.23
CA ASN A 148 -28.83 -9.29 24.02
C ASN A 148 -30.31 -9.42 23.63
N THR A 149 -30.60 -9.68 22.34
CA THR A 149 -31.96 -10.02 21.89
C THR A 149 -32.45 -11.31 22.55
N ASN A 150 -31.67 -12.39 22.51
CA ASN A 150 -32.07 -13.67 23.12
C ASN A 150 -32.25 -13.59 24.65
N LYS A 151 -31.43 -12.77 25.34
CA LYS A 151 -31.56 -12.57 26.79
C LYS A 151 -32.81 -11.77 27.15
N ILE A 152 -33.16 -10.75 26.37
CA ILE A 152 -34.40 -10.00 26.54
C ILE A 152 -35.62 -10.92 26.32
N THR A 153 -35.60 -11.74 25.26
CA THR A 153 -36.70 -12.70 24.98
C THR A 153 -36.90 -13.71 26.11
N ASN A 154 -35.83 -14.24 26.71
CA ASN A 154 -35.93 -15.20 27.81
C ASN A 154 -36.29 -14.55 29.16
N THR A 155 -35.88 -13.30 29.39
CA THR A 155 -36.24 -12.55 30.61
C THR A 155 -37.71 -12.16 30.59
N ILE A 156 -38.27 -11.79 29.43
CA ILE A 156 -39.72 -11.53 29.27
C ILE A 156 -40.54 -12.83 29.49
N LYS A 157 -40.03 -14.00 29.08
CA LYS A 157 -40.70 -15.28 29.35
C LYS A 157 -40.71 -15.68 30.83
N THR A 158 -39.64 -15.36 31.56
CA THR A 158 -39.50 -15.75 32.98
C THR A 158 -40.10 -14.73 33.95
N SER A 159 -40.13 -13.43 33.60
CA SER A 159 -40.83 -12.41 34.40
C SER A 159 -42.35 -12.57 34.39
N LYS A 160 -42.91 -13.40 33.50
CA LYS A 160 -44.34 -13.72 33.47
C LYS A 160 -44.73 -14.85 34.45
N ILE A 161 -43.78 -15.57 35.05
CA ILE A 161 -44.06 -16.79 35.83
C ILE A 161 -43.86 -16.59 37.34
N ASN A 162 -43.00 -15.68 37.78
CA ASN A 162 -42.69 -15.52 39.20
C ASN A 162 -43.07 -14.13 39.72
N ASN A 163 -44.36 -13.94 39.97
CA ASN A 163 -44.86 -12.78 40.73
C ASN A 163 -45.64 -13.26 41.96
N THR A 164 -44.97 -14.03 42.82
CA THR A 164 -45.47 -14.35 44.17
C THR A 164 -44.28 -14.65 45.08
N ASN A 165 -44.23 -13.94 46.20
CA ASN A 165 -43.40 -14.14 47.41
C ASN A 165 -41.98 -13.52 47.50
N LYS A 166 -41.96 -12.36 48.18
CA LYS A 166 -41.43 -12.15 49.56
C LYS A 166 -39.92 -12.02 49.85
N THR A 167 -39.62 -10.89 50.52
CA THR A 167 -38.73 -10.64 51.68
C THR A 167 -37.19 -10.68 51.60
N SER A 168 -36.63 -9.48 51.77
CA SER A 168 -35.45 -9.08 52.56
C SER A 168 -34.27 -10.04 52.74
N LYS A 169 -33.12 -9.69 52.13
CA LYS A 169 -31.82 -9.89 52.77
C LYS A 169 -30.75 -8.94 52.22
N THR A 170 -30.29 -8.08 53.11
CA THR A 170 -29.24 -7.06 52.97
C THR A 170 -27.84 -7.70 53.03
N THR A 171 -26.84 -6.93 52.56
CA THR A 171 -25.38 -7.09 52.75
C THR A 171 -24.64 -8.22 52.03
N LYS A 172 -24.33 -8.07 50.72
CA LYS A 172 -23.14 -8.65 50.01
C LYS A 172 -22.84 -7.91 48.67
N THR A 173 -22.57 -6.60 48.70
CA THR A 173 -22.35 -5.78 47.48
C THR A 173 -20.88 -5.55 47.11
N SER A 174 -19.93 -5.88 48.00
CA SER A 174 -18.48 -5.65 47.77
C SER A 174 -17.85 -6.60 46.73
N ASP A 175 -18.12 -7.91 46.80
CA ASP A 175 -17.43 -8.90 45.97
C ASP A 175 -17.78 -8.86 44.47
N LYS A 176 -18.99 -8.39 44.13
CA LYS A 176 -19.44 -8.35 42.73
C LYS A 176 -18.64 -7.36 41.88
N ARG A 177 -18.15 -6.27 42.48
CA ARG A 177 -17.42 -5.21 41.75
C ARG A 177 -16.01 -5.66 41.37
N THR A 178 -15.37 -6.45 42.22
CA THR A 178 -14.04 -7.02 41.97
C THR A 178 -14.11 -8.09 40.89
N ALA A 179 -15.07 -9.01 40.97
CA ALA A 179 -15.30 -10.03 39.95
C ALA A 179 -15.56 -9.43 38.55
N GLN A 180 -16.34 -8.34 38.48
CA GLN A 180 -16.65 -7.67 37.22
C GLN A 180 -15.41 -6.96 36.60
N LYS A 181 -14.55 -6.36 37.42
CA LYS A 181 -13.27 -5.79 36.96
C LYS A 181 -12.32 -6.86 36.45
N THR A 182 -12.19 -7.98 37.16
CA THR A 182 -11.31 -9.09 36.75
C THR A 182 -11.80 -9.73 35.46
N ALA A 183 -13.10 -9.98 35.33
CA ALA A 183 -13.70 -10.50 34.11
C ALA A 183 -13.52 -9.55 32.91
N HIS A 184 -13.62 -8.23 33.11
CA HIS A 184 -13.38 -7.25 32.06
C HIS A 184 -11.90 -7.20 31.63
N LEU A 185 -10.96 -7.33 32.57
CA LEU A 185 -9.53 -7.41 32.28
C LEU A 185 -9.16 -8.69 31.52
N GLU A 186 -9.69 -9.85 31.93
CA GLU A 186 -9.50 -11.10 31.19
C GLU A 186 -10.11 -11.05 29.78
N TYR A 187 -11.31 -10.50 29.65
CA TYR A 187 -11.97 -10.31 28.35
C TYR A 187 -11.15 -9.40 27.43
N LYS A 188 -10.63 -8.29 27.95
CA LYS A 188 -9.75 -7.37 27.23
C LYS A 188 -8.45 -8.05 26.81
N LYS A 189 -7.89 -8.92 27.66
CA LYS A 189 -6.70 -9.72 27.35
C LYS A 189 -6.98 -10.76 26.25
N ARG A 190 -8.14 -11.42 26.27
CA ARG A 190 -8.53 -12.43 25.25
C ARG A 190 -8.83 -11.81 23.87
N ILE A 191 -9.42 -10.62 23.80
CA ILE A 191 -9.70 -9.92 22.53
C ILE A 191 -8.46 -9.24 21.93
N SER A 192 -7.45 -8.95 22.77
CA SER A 192 -6.29 -8.14 22.39
C SER A 192 -5.38 -8.76 21.32
N HIS A 193 -5.45 -10.07 21.03
CA HIS A 193 -4.36 -10.74 20.31
C HIS A 193 -4.72 -11.57 19.07
N LYS A 194 -5.94 -11.51 18.53
CA LYS A 194 -6.19 -12.20 17.25
C LYS A 194 -5.59 -11.39 16.09
N THR A 195 -4.30 -11.63 15.81
CA THR A 195 -3.60 -11.12 14.63
C THR A 195 -4.20 -11.76 13.39
N LEU A 196 -4.31 -10.99 12.29
CA LEU A 196 -4.65 -11.55 10.98
C LEU A 196 -3.61 -12.62 10.60
N SER A 197 -4.06 -13.69 9.94
CA SER A 197 -3.14 -14.67 9.37
C SER A 197 -2.29 -14.02 8.28
N ILE A 198 -1.09 -14.53 8.07
CA ILE A 198 -0.19 -14.03 7.02
C ILE A 198 -0.89 -14.10 5.66
N GLY A 199 -1.58 -15.19 5.36
CA GLY A 199 -2.34 -15.35 4.11
C GLY A 199 -3.39 -14.26 3.90
N THR A 200 -4.15 -13.88 4.94
CA THR A 200 -5.13 -12.79 4.83
C THR A 200 -4.45 -11.44 4.60
N ILE A 201 -3.31 -11.17 5.25
CA ILE A 201 -2.55 -9.93 5.03
C ILE A 201 -2.02 -9.89 3.60
N CYS A 202 -1.44 -10.98 3.09
CA CYS A 202 -0.98 -11.08 1.70
C CYS A 202 -2.12 -10.81 0.72
N PHE A 203 -3.26 -11.48 0.90
CA PHE A 203 -4.42 -11.34 0.02
C PHE A 203 -4.91 -9.89 -0.06
N ILE A 204 -5.11 -9.22 1.08
CA ILE A 204 -5.53 -7.81 1.12
C ILE A 204 -4.46 -6.93 0.46
N THR A 205 -3.18 -7.18 0.73
CA THR A 205 -2.07 -6.41 0.16
C THR A 205 -2.07 -6.50 -1.36
N ILE A 206 -2.15 -7.71 -1.92
CA ILE A 206 -2.15 -7.95 -3.36
C ILE A 206 -3.36 -7.28 -4.00
N LEU A 207 -4.56 -7.43 -3.42
CA LEU A 207 -5.76 -6.76 -3.93
C LEU A 207 -5.61 -5.23 -3.94
N MET A 208 -5.03 -4.64 -2.90
CA MET A 208 -4.81 -3.19 -2.86
C MET A 208 -3.78 -2.75 -3.90
N VAL A 209 -2.67 -3.47 -4.06
CA VAL A 209 -1.65 -3.13 -5.05
C VAL A 209 -2.22 -3.25 -6.46
N LEU A 210 -2.85 -4.39 -6.80
CA LEU A 210 -3.44 -4.59 -8.11
C LEU A 210 -4.60 -3.63 -8.38
N GLY A 211 -5.38 -3.26 -7.37
CA GLY A 211 -6.43 -2.25 -7.51
C GLY A 211 -5.85 -0.87 -7.84
N ILE A 212 -4.76 -0.46 -7.17
CA ILE A 212 -4.05 0.80 -7.47
C ILE A 212 -3.44 0.74 -8.88
N SER A 213 -2.76 -0.36 -9.22
CA SER A 213 -2.17 -0.57 -10.54
C SER A 213 -3.23 -0.50 -11.64
N ALA A 214 -4.35 -1.22 -11.51
CA ALA A 214 -5.41 -1.21 -12.51
C ALA A 214 -6.03 0.19 -12.71
N ILE A 215 -6.15 0.99 -11.64
CA ILE A 215 -6.60 2.39 -11.75
C ILE A 215 -5.55 3.23 -12.50
N HIS A 216 -4.27 3.05 -12.19
CA HIS A 216 -3.18 3.75 -12.86
C HIS A 216 -3.17 3.43 -14.37
N GLU A 217 -3.11 2.15 -14.75
CA GLU A 217 -3.20 1.70 -16.15
C GLU A 217 -4.46 2.22 -16.86
N SER A 218 -5.60 2.24 -16.16
CA SER A 218 -6.83 2.80 -16.72
C SER A 218 -6.72 4.28 -17.03
N ILE A 219 -6.06 5.07 -16.17
CA ILE A 219 -5.82 6.49 -16.40
C ILE A 219 -4.91 6.67 -17.62
N GLU A 220 -3.88 5.84 -17.76
CA GLU A 220 -2.96 5.89 -18.89
C GLU A 220 -3.67 5.56 -20.20
N PHE A 221 -4.41 4.46 -20.21
CA PHE A 221 -5.23 4.06 -21.35
C PHE A 221 -6.25 5.15 -21.72
N LEU A 222 -6.89 5.77 -20.73
CA LEU A 222 -7.87 6.83 -20.95
C LEU A 222 -7.24 8.06 -21.58
N GLY A 223 -6.13 8.59 -21.07
CA GLY A 223 -5.57 9.78 -21.68
C GLY A 223 -4.83 9.50 -22.99
N TYR A 224 -4.34 8.28 -23.23
CA TYR A 224 -3.94 7.86 -24.58
C TYR A 224 -5.14 7.89 -25.55
N THR A 225 -6.27 7.32 -25.16
CA THR A 225 -7.45 7.18 -26.03
C THR A 225 -8.20 8.50 -26.24
N TYR A 226 -8.34 9.32 -25.19
CA TYR A 226 -9.26 10.46 -25.19
C TYR A 226 -8.58 11.83 -25.18
N LEU A 227 -7.34 11.92 -24.70
CA LEU A 227 -6.65 13.22 -24.59
C LEU A 227 -5.61 13.44 -25.70
N ASN A 228 -5.40 12.46 -26.59
CA ASN A 228 -4.32 12.47 -27.59
C ASN A 228 -3.00 12.92 -26.96
N ALA A 229 -2.73 12.42 -25.75
CA ALA A 229 -1.56 12.83 -25.00
C ALA A 229 -0.32 12.20 -25.66
N ASP A 230 0.30 13.00 -26.53
CA ASP A 230 1.45 12.60 -27.32
C ASP A 230 2.75 12.75 -26.50
N GLY A 231 3.09 11.77 -25.67
CA GLY A 231 4.44 11.67 -25.09
C GLY A 231 4.56 10.93 -23.75
N PRO A 232 5.78 10.43 -23.42
CA PRO A 232 6.05 9.76 -22.15
C PRO A 232 5.90 10.70 -20.95
N ASN A 233 4.98 10.40 -20.04
CA ASN A 233 4.88 10.97 -18.71
C ASN A 233 4.27 9.98 -17.69
N LEU A 234 4.12 10.37 -16.44
CA LEU A 234 3.59 9.55 -15.34
C LEU A 234 2.16 9.06 -15.58
N PHE A 235 1.44 9.68 -16.52
CA PHE A 235 0.11 9.29 -16.93
C PHE A 235 0.08 8.73 -18.35
N PHE A 236 1.20 8.68 -19.09
CA PHE A 236 1.27 8.23 -20.48
C PHE A 236 2.63 7.57 -20.73
N PRO A 237 2.80 6.25 -20.70
CA PRO A 237 4.05 5.65 -21.16
C PRO A 237 4.19 5.94 -22.65
N GLY A 238 5.27 6.61 -23.02
CA GLY A 238 5.47 7.20 -24.34
C GLY A 238 5.62 6.15 -25.42
N ASN A 239 4.48 5.67 -25.91
CA ASN A 239 4.42 4.99 -27.18
C ASN A 239 4.10 6.03 -28.24
N VAL A 240 4.88 5.99 -29.32
CA VAL A 240 4.79 6.93 -30.45
C VAL A 240 3.33 7.01 -30.91
N PRO A 241 2.75 8.20 -31.06
CA PRO A 241 1.34 8.33 -31.43
C PRO A 241 1.11 7.62 -32.77
N VAL A 242 0.17 6.68 -32.79
CA VAL A 242 -0.40 6.16 -34.04
C VAL A 242 -0.94 7.33 -34.87
N ALA A 243 -1.41 8.41 -34.22
CA ALA A 243 -1.81 9.65 -34.87
C ALA A 243 -0.68 10.34 -35.67
N SER A 244 0.58 10.26 -35.21
CA SER A 244 1.72 10.80 -35.98
C SER A 244 2.02 9.96 -37.23
N LEU A 245 1.69 8.65 -37.18
CA LEU A 245 1.79 7.75 -38.32
C LEU A 245 0.60 7.96 -39.28
N THR A 246 -0.61 8.12 -38.76
CA THR A 246 -1.83 8.37 -39.54
C THR A 246 -1.76 9.70 -40.30
N ASN A 247 -1.26 10.77 -39.69
CA ASN A 247 -1.10 12.08 -40.35
C ASN A 247 0.06 12.10 -41.37
N LYS A 248 1.08 11.27 -41.16
CA LYS A 248 2.20 11.12 -42.10
C LYS A 248 1.85 10.20 -43.28
N ILE A 249 0.96 9.23 -43.08
CA ILE A 249 0.49 8.31 -44.14
C ILE A 249 -0.64 8.94 -44.97
N SER A 250 -1.56 9.67 -44.35
CA SER A 250 -2.64 10.38 -45.06
C SER A 250 -2.16 11.55 -45.91
N SER A 251 -0.99 12.14 -45.58
CA SER A 251 -0.34 13.14 -46.44
C SER A 251 0.50 12.53 -47.57
N LEU A 252 0.77 11.22 -47.56
CA LEU A 252 1.62 10.56 -48.55
C LEU A 252 0.87 9.67 -49.56
N THR A 253 -0.35 9.18 -49.27
CA THR A 253 -1.05 8.28 -50.18
C THR A 253 -2.57 8.31 -50.05
N ASN A 254 -3.28 8.31 -51.18
CA ASN A 254 -4.69 7.90 -51.32
C ASN A 254 -4.86 6.39 -51.01
N LEU A 255 -4.47 5.94 -49.82
CA LEU A 255 -4.56 4.54 -49.38
C LEU A 255 -5.47 4.41 -48.15
N PRO A 256 -6.00 3.19 -47.92
CA PRO A 256 -7.32 2.95 -47.34
C PRO A 256 -7.39 3.28 -45.85
N THR A 257 -8.61 3.61 -45.45
CA THR A 257 -9.09 3.82 -44.08
C THR A 257 -8.51 2.79 -43.11
N LEU A 258 -7.76 3.26 -42.11
CA LEU A 258 -7.35 2.47 -40.95
C LEU A 258 -8.57 1.74 -40.38
N THR A 259 -8.53 0.42 -40.36
CA THR A 259 -9.63 -0.39 -39.86
C THR A 259 -9.45 -0.64 -38.37
N LEU A 260 -10.54 -0.90 -37.63
CA LEU A 260 -10.48 -1.25 -36.20
C LEU A 260 -9.53 -2.42 -35.89
N ALA A 261 -9.17 -3.24 -36.88
CA ALA A 261 -8.18 -4.32 -36.75
C ALA A 261 -6.76 -3.81 -36.46
N ASP A 262 -6.42 -2.60 -36.89
CA ASP A 262 -5.11 -1.97 -36.64
C ASP A 262 -5.01 -1.41 -35.21
N ILE A 263 -6.16 -1.08 -34.60
CA ILE A 263 -6.26 -0.64 -33.21
C ILE A 263 -6.16 -1.84 -32.25
N GLY A 264 -6.77 -2.98 -32.63
CA GLY A 264 -6.75 -4.23 -31.84
C GLY A 264 -5.41 -4.98 -31.83
N THR A 265 -4.48 -4.65 -32.72
CA THR A 265 -3.12 -5.20 -32.77
C THR A 265 -2.04 -4.22 -32.30
N SER A 266 -2.44 -3.00 -31.93
CA SER A 266 -1.52 -2.02 -31.36
C SER A 266 -0.96 -2.57 -30.04
N GLY A 267 0.36 -2.74 -29.96
CA GLY A 267 1.05 -3.35 -28.82
C GLY A 267 0.75 -2.68 -27.46
N SER A 268 0.10 -1.51 -27.45
CA SER A 268 -0.29 -0.76 -26.26
C SER A 268 -1.22 -1.53 -25.31
N TYR A 269 -2.26 -2.23 -25.80
CA TYR A 269 -3.15 -2.99 -24.91
C TYR A 269 -2.47 -4.24 -24.33
N GLN A 270 -1.65 -4.89 -25.15
CA GLN A 270 -0.85 -6.04 -24.69
C GLN A 270 0.17 -5.61 -23.62
N ASN A 271 0.76 -4.42 -23.76
CA ASN A 271 1.64 -3.85 -22.74
C ASN A 271 0.90 -3.68 -21.40
N THR A 272 -0.26 -3.01 -21.36
CA THR A 272 -1.04 -2.85 -20.12
C THR A 272 -1.33 -4.18 -19.41
N MET A 273 -1.65 -5.26 -20.16
CA MET A 273 -1.86 -6.57 -19.53
C MET A 273 -0.57 -7.15 -18.96
N ILE A 274 0.55 -6.98 -19.66
CA ILE A 274 1.88 -7.40 -19.21
C ILE A 274 2.29 -6.59 -17.95
N ASP A 275 2.03 -5.30 -17.92
CA ASP A 275 2.33 -4.42 -16.79
C ASP A 275 1.57 -4.83 -15.53
N ILE A 276 0.29 -5.18 -15.66
CA ILE A 276 -0.51 -5.77 -14.57
C ILE A 276 0.10 -7.09 -14.07
N ILE A 277 0.63 -7.93 -14.96
CA ILE A 277 1.31 -9.18 -14.57
C ILE A 277 2.57 -8.86 -13.76
N TYR A 278 3.42 -7.93 -14.21
CA TYR A 278 4.62 -7.54 -13.47
C TYR A 278 4.30 -6.87 -12.12
N ASN A 279 3.22 -6.08 -12.08
CA ASN A 279 2.68 -5.54 -10.83
C ASN A 279 2.26 -6.67 -9.87
N ALA A 280 1.57 -7.70 -10.37
CA ALA A 280 1.17 -8.86 -9.57
C ALA A 280 2.38 -9.65 -9.03
N VAL A 281 3.36 -9.91 -9.88
CA VAL A 281 4.60 -10.63 -9.52
C VAL A 281 5.39 -9.84 -8.47
N GLY A 282 5.53 -8.52 -8.65
CA GLY A 282 6.13 -7.62 -7.67
C GLY A 282 5.41 -7.65 -6.33
N ALA A 283 4.07 -7.58 -6.34
CA ALA A 283 3.25 -7.62 -5.14
C ALA A 283 3.38 -8.94 -4.37
N LEU A 284 3.39 -10.07 -5.10
CA LEU A 284 3.61 -11.41 -4.55
C LEU A 284 4.99 -11.52 -3.89
N ALA A 285 6.05 -11.06 -4.57
CA ALA A 285 7.41 -11.07 -4.04
C ALA A 285 7.53 -10.21 -2.77
N GLY A 286 6.93 -9.02 -2.75
CA GLY A 286 6.92 -8.14 -1.57
C GLY A 286 6.20 -8.79 -0.38
N CYS A 287 5.07 -9.45 -0.64
CA CYS A 287 4.35 -10.24 0.37
C CYS A 287 5.18 -11.42 0.89
N ALA A 288 5.88 -12.16 0.01
CA ALA A 288 6.71 -13.29 0.40
C ALA A 288 7.86 -12.86 1.33
N VAL A 289 8.59 -11.80 0.98
CA VAL A 289 9.69 -11.24 1.81
C VAL A 289 9.18 -10.83 3.18
N MET A 290 8.05 -10.11 3.22
CA MET A 290 7.49 -9.63 4.49
C MET A 290 6.83 -10.73 5.33
N GLY A 291 6.23 -11.73 4.67
CA GLY A 291 5.69 -12.93 5.30
C GLY A 291 6.80 -13.75 5.97
N ALA A 292 7.89 -14.04 5.26
CA ALA A 292 9.06 -14.75 5.79
C ALA A 292 9.66 -14.03 7.00
N LYS A 293 9.86 -12.70 6.90
CA LYS A 293 10.34 -11.86 8.02
C LYS A 293 9.44 -11.95 9.25
N ARG A 294 8.14 -12.18 9.07
CA ARG A 294 7.18 -12.31 10.18
C ARG A 294 7.21 -13.71 10.79
N ILE A 295 7.47 -14.76 10.02
CA ILE A 295 7.58 -16.14 10.52
C ILE A 295 8.84 -16.32 11.39
N ILE A 296 9.94 -15.65 11.01
CA ILE A 296 11.22 -15.74 11.73
C ILE A 296 11.18 -15.03 13.10
N ARG A 297 10.20 -14.16 13.34
CA ARG A 297 10.07 -13.36 14.57
C ARG A 297 9.13 -13.99 15.58
#